data_AF-A0A944LR29-F1
#
_entry.id   AF-A0A944LR29-F1
#
_cell.length_a   1.000
_cell.length_b   1.000
_cell.length_c   1.000
_cell.angle_alpha   90.00
_cell.angle_beta   90.00
_cell.angle_gamma   90.00
#
_symmetry.space_group_name_H-M   'P 1'
#
loop_
_entity.id
_entity.type
_entity.pdbx_description
1 polymer ?
#
loop_
_entity_poly.entity_id
_entity_poly.type
_entity_poly.pdbx_seq_one_letter_code
_entity_poly.pdbx_strand_id
1 'polypeptide(L)'
;MVQRPPSARYRSLDGHLCRLAQLPPALIGIPDLAPESVIGPRGALDPGTSLEAMYVCAPVYLPDEFSACEEPDEPIVIAWLIPLFKEEAAFARTHGWEALERLLVENDPDLTDWHRPPLPVH
;
A
#
# COMPACT_ATOMS: atom_id res chain seq x y z
N MET A 1 -23.93 4.14 17.12
CA MET A 1 -24.51 3.25 16.09
C MET A 1 -23.98 3.75 14.75
N VAL A 2 -22.79 3.29 14.35
CA VAL A 2 -22.16 3.73 13.10
C VAL A 2 -22.74 2.87 11.99
N GLN A 3 -23.52 3.49 11.10
CA GLN A 3 -24.10 2.81 9.96
C GLN A 3 -22.98 2.45 8.97
N ARG A 4 -22.90 1.17 8.62
CA ARG A 4 -22.03 0.65 7.55
C ARG A 4 -22.52 1.25 6.21
N PRO A 5 -21.68 1.91 5.41
CA PRO A 5 -22.09 2.31 4.07
C PRO A 5 -22.28 1.06 3.19
N PRO A 6 -23.20 1.12 2.21
CA PRO A 6 -23.54 -0.03 1.37
C PRO A 6 -22.33 -0.39 0.51
N SER A 7 -22.13 -1.70 0.33
CA SER A 7 -21.07 -2.29 -0.50
C SER A 7 -21.01 -1.62 -1.87
N ALA A 8 -20.02 -0.75 -2.05
CA ALA A 8 -19.76 -0.09 -3.32
C ALA A 8 -19.19 -1.14 -4.28
N ARG A 9 -20.02 -1.56 -5.24
CA ARG A 9 -19.55 -2.25 -6.44
C ARG A 9 -18.71 -1.27 -7.24
N TYR A 10 -17.38 -1.31 -7.08
CA TYR A 10 -16.48 -0.51 -7.89
C TYR A 10 -16.36 -1.16 -9.27
N ARG A 11 -17.11 -0.64 -10.25
CA ARG A 11 -16.95 -0.93 -11.68
C ARG A 11 -16.44 0.33 -12.37
N SER A 12 -15.15 0.37 -12.67
CA SER A 12 -14.59 0.79 -13.96
C SER A 12 -13.10 0.46 -13.97
N LEU A 13 -12.72 -0.51 -14.79
CA LEU A 13 -11.38 -1.12 -14.91
C LEU A 13 -10.55 -0.50 -16.05
N ASP A 14 -10.82 0.74 -16.44
CA ASP A 14 -10.14 1.37 -17.58
C ASP A 14 -9.65 2.77 -17.20
N GLY A 15 -8.43 2.88 -16.65
CA GLY A 15 -7.73 4.18 -16.55
C GLY A 15 -6.83 4.42 -15.34
N HIS A 16 -6.86 3.58 -14.30
CA HIS A 16 -6.07 3.75 -13.08
C HIS A 16 -4.69 3.09 -13.16
N LEU A 17 -3.91 3.41 -14.19
CA LEU A 17 -2.47 3.33 -14.03
C LEU A 17 -2.11 4.41 -13.01
N CYS A 18 -1.78 3.99 -11.78
CA CYS A 18 -1.29 4.80 -10.67
C CYS A 18 -0.52 6.03 -11.19
N ARG A 19 -1.18 7.20 -11.25
CA ARG A 19 -0.48 8.48 -11.41
C ARG A 19 -0.04 8.93 -10.02
N LEU A 20 0.98 8.26 -9.48
CA LEU A 20 1.73 8.74 -8.32
C LEU A 20 2.78 9.80 -8.68
N ALA A 21 2.83 10.23 -9.95
CA ALA A 21 3.67 11.32 -10.44
C ALA A 21 3.33 12.73 -9.87
N GLN A 22 2.46 12.84 -8.86
CA GLN A 22 2.02 14.12 -8.29
C GLN A 22 1.99 14.15 -6.75
N LEU A 23 2.70 13.26 -6.06
CA LEU A 23 3.01 13.54 -4.65
C LEU A 23 3.97 14.75 -4.58
N PRO A 24 3.71 15.75 -3.73
CA PRO A 24 4.62 16.87 -3.58
C PRO A 24 6.00 16.36 -3.11
N PRO A 25 7.11 17.03 -3.48
CA PRO A 25 8.49 16.58 -3.21
C PRO A 25 8.88 16.50 -1.71
N ALA A 26 7.92 16.59 -0.79
CA ALA A 26 8.15 16.61 0.66
C ALA A 26 8.51 15.24 1.26
N LEU A 27 8.42 14.13 0.52
CA LEU A 27 8.92 12.83 1.00
C LEU A 27 10.46 12.71 0.99
N ILE A 28 11.18 13.78 0.62
CA ILE A 28 12.65 13.84 0.63
C ILE A 28 13.24 13.83 2.07
N GLY A 29 12.41 13.93 3.12
CA GLY A 29 12.87 14.15 4.50
C GLY A 29 12.92 12.94 5.46
N ILE A 30 12.26 11.81 5.17
CA ILE A 30 12.35 10.60 6.03
C ILE A 30 13.30 9.61 5.36
N PRO A 31 14.56 9.48 5.83
CA PRO A 31 15.61 8.76 5.12
C PRO A 31 15.34 7.25 4.92
N ASP A 32 14.30 6.70 5.54
CA ASP A 32 13.92 5.28 5.49
C ASP A 32 12.49 4.99 5.01
N LEU A 33 11.70 6.02 4.65
CA LEU A 33 10.31 5.86 4.20
C LEU A 33 10.09 6.56 2.85
N ALA A 34 10.83 6.12 1.82
CA ALA A 34 10.50 6.52 0.47
C ALA A 34 9.06 6.06 0.14
N PRO A 35 8.23 6.89 -0.53
CA PRO A 35 6.98 6.39 -1.11
C PRO A 35 7.30 5.16 -1.97
N GLU A 36 6.40 4.18 -1.93
CA GLU A 36 6.50 2.97 -2.76
C GLU A 36 7.69 2.07 -2.37
N SER A 37 8.03 2.03 -1.08
CA SER A 37 9.11 1.20 -0.53
C SER A 37 8.59 -0.01 0.27
N VAL A 38 9.46 -0.98 0.49
CA VAL A 38 9.18 -2.16 1.33
C VAL A 38 10.02 -2.12 2.61
N ILE A 39 9.35 -2.17 3.75
CA ILE A 39 9.94 -2.23 5.08
C ILE A 39 9.95 -3.68 5.56
N GLY A 40 11.11 -4.15 6.03
CA GLY A 40 11.27 -5.56 6.43
C GLY A 40 11.51 -6.49 5.24
N PRO A 41 11.48 -7.82 5.43
CA PRO A 41 10.89 -8.51 6.58
C PRO A 41 11.68 -8.40 7.88
N ARG A 42 11.00 -8.45 9.04
CA ARG A 42 11.62 -8.45 10.38
C ARG A 42 11.05 -9.52 11.33
N GLY A 43 10.49 -10.59 10.77
CA GLY A 43 9.70 -11.58 11.49
C GLY A 43 8.21 -11.21 11.51
N ALA A 44 7.37 -12.08 12.09
CA ALA A 44 5.92 -11.90 12.08
C ALA A 44 5.50 -10.55 12.69
N LEU A 45 4.66 -9.81 11.97
CA LEU A 45 4.10 -8.52 12.40
C LEU A 45 3.09 -8.69 13.54
N ASP A 46 2.40 -9.82 13.56
CA ASP A 46 1.50 -10.28 14.63
C ASP A 46 1.66 -11.79 14.82
N PRO A 47 1.64 -12.33 16.07
CA PRO A 47 1.84 -13.77 16.33
C PRO A 47 0.86 -14.71 15.62
N GLY A 48 -0.32 -14.25 15.23
CA GLY A 48 -1.33 -15.06 14.54
C GLY A 48 -1.19 -15.11 13.01
N THR A 49 -0.18 -14.45 12.45
CA THR A 49 -0.04 -14.25 11.01
C THR A 49 1.36 -14.60 10.52
N SER A 50 1.49 -14.87 9.22
CA SER A 50 2.81 -15.04 8.56
C SER A 50 3.22 -13.82 7.74
N LEU A 51 2.60 -12.67 8.00
CA LEU A 51 2.96 -11.38 7.42
C LEU A 51 4.19 -10.86 8.14
N GLU A 52 5.25 -10.52 7.41
CA GLU A 52 6.56 -10.18 8.00
C GLU A 52 7.11 -8.81 7.57
N ALA A 53 6.49 -8.18 6.58
CA ALA A 53 6.94 -6.94 5.96
C ALA A 53 5.78 -5.98 5.70
N MET A 54 6.08 -4.73 5.36
CA MET A 54 5.09 -3.72 4.99
C MET A 54 5.47 -3.08 3.66
N TYR A 55 4.51 -2.92 2.76
CA TYR A 55 4.62 -2.05 1.59
C TYR A 55 4.02 -0.68 1.91
N VAL A 56 4.71 0.38 1.50
CA VAL A 56 4.34 1.77 1.76
C VAL A 56 3.74 2.35 0.48
N CYS A 57 2.48 2.77 0.50
CA CYS A 57 1.81 3.35 -0.66
C CYS A 57 0.82 4.45 -0.26
N ALA A 58 0.17 5.08 -1.25
CA ALA A 58 -0.93 6.00 -0.98
C ALA A 58 -2.18 5.23 -0.47
N PRO A 59 -3.02 5.85 0.38
CA PRO A 59 -4.23 5.22 0.91
C PRO A 59 -5.35 5.15 -0.15
N VAL A 60 -5.21 4.27 -1.15
CA VAL A 60 -6.08 4.18 -2.33
C VAL A 60 -7.55 3.83 -2.05
N TYR A 61 -7.90 3.43 -0.83
CA TYR A 61 -9.31 3.25 -0.42
C TYR A 61 -9.99 4.55 0.02
N LEU A 62 -9.21 5.63 0.15
CA LEU A 62 -9.67 6.97 0.51
C LEU A 62 -9.50 7.90 -0.69
N PRO A 63 -10.21 9.05 -0.71
CA PRO A 63 -10.02 10.05 -1.76
C PRO A 63 -8.56 10.51 -1.84
N ASP A 64 -8.09 10.87 -3.05
CA ASP A 64 -6.70 11.29 -3.28
C ASP A 64 -6.28 12.44 -2.34
N GLU A 65 -7.21 13.35 -2.02
CA GLU A 65 -7.00 14.48 -1.12
C GLU A 65 -6.69 14.07 0.33
N PHE A 66 -6.94 12.81 0.70
CA PHE A 66 -6.56 12.28 2.01
C PHE A 66 -5.05 12.01 2.13
N SER A 67 -4.35 11.85 1.01
CA SER A 67 -2.95 11.43 1.00
C SER A 67 -1.99 12.51 1.52
N ALA A 68 -2.43 13.76 1.57
CA ALA A 68 -1.63 14.87 2.07
C ALA A 68 -2.49 15.92 2.80
N CYS A 69 -1.95 16.47 3.88
CA CYS A 69 -2.47 17.67 4.53
C CYS A 69 -1.46 18.79 4.33
N GLU A 70 -1.90 19.86 3.66
CA GLU A 70 -1.08 21.06 3.47
C GLU A 70 -0.97 21.81 4.80
N GLU A 71 0.26 21.98 5.29
CA GLU A 71 0.56 22.79 6.46
C GLU A 71 1.52 23.94 6.06
N PRO A 72 1.55 25.06 6.81
CA PRO A 72 2.31 26.24 6.41
C PRO A 72 3.82 26.04 6.23
N ASP A 73 4.41 25.10 6.98
CA ASP A 73 5.86 24.89 7.02
C ASP A 73 6.31 23.65 6.22
N GLU A 74 5.56 22.55 6.31
CA GLU A 74 5.85 21.30 5.60
C GLU A 74 4.59 20.44 5.45
N PRO A 75 4.26 19.92 4.26
CA PRO A 75 3.05 19.12 4.09
C PRO A 75 3.19 17.77 4.80
N ILE A 76 2.11 17.35 5.45
CA ILE A 76 2.01 16.05 6.13
C ILE A 76 1.55 15.03 5.10
N VAL A 77 2.34 13.99 4.84
CA VAL A 77 1.94 12.87 3.97
C VAL A 77 1.35 11.74 4.82
N ILE A 78 0.19 11.24 4.39
CA ILE A 78 -0.44 10.06 4.97
C ILE A 78 -0.11 8.85 4.10
N ALA A 79 0.73 7.96 4.61
CA ALA A 79 1.08 6.71 3.94
C ALA A 79 0.25 5.54 4.47
N TRP A 80 -0.17 4.66 3.56
CA TRP A 80 -0.78 3.39 3.88
C TRP A 80 0.27 2.28 3.93
N LEU A 81 0.28 1.56 5.04
CA LEU A 81 1.12 0.38 5.24
C LEU A 81 0.31 -0.88 4.98
N ILE A 82 0.66 -1.58 3.91
CA ILE A 82 0.04 -2.85 3.52
C ILE A 82 0.92 -4.00 4.04
N PRO A 83 0.39 -4.90 4.88
CA PRO A 83 1.13 -6.08 5.31
C PRO A 83 1.44 -7.02 4.13
N LEU A 84 2.69 -7.44 4.06
CA LEU A 84 3.21 -8.38 3.07
C LEU A 84 3.72 -9.66 3.74
N PHE A 85 3.51 -10.78 3.03
CA PHE A 85 4.27 -12.00 3.27
C PHE A 85 5.73 -11.80 2.88
N LYS A 86 6.61 -12.61 3.47
CA LYS A 86 8.05 -12.56 3.20
C LYS A 86 8.37 -12.72 1.71
N GLU A 87 7.65 -13.61 1.03
CA GLU A 87 7.81 -13.91 -0.39
C GLU A 87 7.36 -12.74 -1.27
N GLU A 88 6.29 -12.03 -0.90
CA GLU A 88 5.82 -10.82 -1.59
C GLU A 88 6.83 -9.68 -1.46
N ALA A 89 7.39 -9.50 -0.26
CA ALA A 89 8.45 -8.52 -0.03
C ALA A 89 9.73 -8.86 -0.81
N ALA A 90 10.09 -10.15 -0.89
CA ALA A 90 11.21 -10.61 -1.71
C ALA A 90 10.95 -10.36 -3.20
N PHE A 91 9.75 -10.67 -3.68
CA PHE A 91 9.34 -10.41 -5.06
C PHE A 91 9.46 -8.93 -5.42
N ALA A 92 8.96 -8.02 -4.58
CA ALA A 92 9.06 -6.59 -4.80
C ALA A 92 10.51 -6.08 -4.82
N ARG A 93 11.40 -6.65 -3.99
CA ARG A 93 12.83 -6.32 -4.01
C ARG A 93 13.53 -6.77 -5.28
N THR A 94 13.10 -7.90 -5.85
CA THR A 94 13.71 -8.47 -7.06
C THR A 94 13.15 -7.84 -8.35
N HIS A 95 11.84 -7.58 -8.38
CA HIS A 95 11.11 -7.17 -9.60
C HIS A 95 10.64 -5.71 -9.58
N GLY A 96 10.87 -4.99 -8.48
CA GLY A 96 10.35 -3.64 -8.27
C GLY A 96 8.94 -3.63 -7.66
N TRP A 97 8.59 -2.52 -7.04
CA TRP A 97 7.27 -2.33 -6.42
C TRP A 97 6.14 -2.27 -7.45
N GLU A 98 6.41 -1.78 -8.67
CA GLU A 98 5.42 -1.70 -9.76
C GLU A 98 4.91 -3.09 -10.16
N ALA A 99 5.78 -4.11 -10.08
CA ALA A 99 5.40 -5.49 -10.33
C ALA A 99 4.51 -6.04 -9.21
N LEU A 100 4.79 -5.67 -7.95
CA LEU A 100 3.93 -6.02 -6.81
C LEU A 100 2.55 -5.35 -6.94
N GLU A 101 2.49 -4.06 -7.29
CA GLU A 101 1.21 -3.36 -7.50
C GLU A 101 0.36 -4.02 -8.58
N ARG A 102 0.99 -4.45 -9.68
CA ARG A 102 0.30 -5.21 -10.71
C ARG A 102 -0.33 -6.49 -10.15
N LEU A 103 0.39 -7.25 -9.33
CA LEU A 103 -0.16 -8.45 -8.69
C LEU A 103 -1.32 -8.12 -7.72
N LEU A 104 -1.19 -7.03 -6.95
CA LEU A 104 -2.26 -6.57 -6.05
C LEU A 104 -3.53 -6.22 -6.84
N VAL A 105 -3.41 -5.51 -7.96
CA VAL A 105 -4.54 -5.17 -8.84
C VAL A 105 -5.13 -6.41 -9.52
N GLU A 106 -4.28 -7.31 -10.04
CA GLU A 106 -4.73 -8.51 -10.76
C GLU A 106 -5.47 -9.51 -9.86
N ASN A 107 -5.05 -9.63 -8.59
CA ASN A 107 -5.61 -10.60 -7.66
C ASN A 107 -6.68 -10.00 -6.72
N ASP A 108 -6.76 -8.67 -6.61
CA ASP A 108 -7.72 -7.93 -5.80
C ASP A 108 -7.92 -8.51 -4.37
N PRO A 109 -6.85 -8.74 -3.59
CA PRO A 109 -6.99 -9.25 -2.23
C PRO A 109 -7.55 -8.18 -1.28
N ASP A 110 -8.19 -8.60 -0.20
CA ASP A 110 -8.50 -7.69 0.91
C ASP A 110 -7.21 -7.32 1.66
N LEU A 111 -6.68 -6.14 1.39
CA LEU A 111 -5.43 -5.62 1.98
C LEU A 111 -5.55 -5.29 3.47
N THR A 112 -6.78 -5.30 4.02
CA THR A 112 -7.05 -5.11 5.43
C THR A 112 -7.23 -6.42 6.19
N ASP A 113 -7.33 -7.56 5.48
CA ASP A 113 -7.39 -8.89 6.07
C ASP A 113 -5.99 -9.44 6.31
N TRP A 114 -5.59 -9.50 7.58
CA TRP A 114 -4.29 -10.02 7.99
C TRP A 114 -4.18 -11.55 7.88
N HIS A 115 -5.30 -12.24 7.59
CA HIS A 115 -5.37 -13.67 7.32
C HIS A 115 -5.63 -13.97 5.84
N ARG A 116 -5.51 -12.97 4.95
CA ARG A 116 -5.62 -13.18 3.50
C ARG A 116 -4.63 -14.25 3.02
N PRO A 117 -4.95 -15.01 1.96
CA PRO A 117 -3.97 -15.87 1.33
C PRO A 117 -2.81 -15.04 0.72
N PRO A 118 -1.61 -15.64 0.58
CA PRO A 118 -0.49 -14.99 -0.09
C PRO A 118 -0.76 -14.82 -1.58
N LEU A 119 -0.18 -13.78 -2.18
CA LEU A 119 -0.23 -13.57 -3.62
C LEU A 119 0.54 -14.66 -4.37
N PRO A 120 0.12 -15.02 -5.60
CA PRO A 120 0.86 -15.94 -6.45
C PRO A 120 2.08 -15.22 -7.05
N VAL A 121 3.15 -15.10 -6.26
CA VAL A 121 4.45 -14.61 -6.72
C VAL A 121 5.20 -15.74 -7.42
N HIS A 122 5.71 -15.48 -8.62
CA HIS A 122 6.44 -16.44 -9.47
C HIS A 122 7.85 -15.94 -9.79
#